data_AF-A0A7V5XEX9-F1
#
_entry.id   AF-A0A7V5XEX9-F1
#
_cell.length_a   1.000
_cell.length_b   1.000
_cell.length_c   1.000
_cell.angle_alpha   90.00
_cell.angle_beta   90.00
_cell.angle_gamma   90.00
#
_symmetry.space_group_name_H-M   'P 1'
#
loop_
_entity.id
_entity.type
_entity.pdbx_description
1 polymer ?
#
loop_
_entity_poly.entity_id
_entity_poly.type
_entity_poly.pdbx_seq_one_letter_code
_entity_poly.pdbx_strand_id
1 'polypeptide(L)'
;MATEPVGAGRGVCRGPLWNRPGASATCGRTVCGTDTRVGPDTRGAAVNGKTTTSALPDAAARKRALDPAASFLVQAPAGSGKTELLVQRFLRLLSVVDEPEQILAVTFTRKAAAEMRSRIIAALENARAGRMPEAEHLRTGYELARAAIEREREQGWRLGEQAARLRISTIDSVNSWLANRSPLVAGGLSQLRVAEDCEAMYQQAARETVNLVVEPGELGTAVRRLLEHLDNRAEAVTRLIARMLGHRDQWLRHLGTGQAGDAQRANLEHALQLLIEMSLKQ
;
A
#
# COMPACT_ATOMS: atom_id res chain seq x y z
N MET A 1 38.70 0.20 -42.11
CA MET A 1 37.40 -0.12 -42.74
C MET A 1 36.45 -0.47 -41.59
N ALA A 2 35.81 0.48 -40.90
CA ALA A 2 34.74 1.36 -41.37
C ALA A 2 33.61 0.56 -42.03
N THR A 3 32.47 0.39 -41.34
CA THR A 3 31.20 1.11 -41.61
C THR A 3 30.05 0.53 -40.77
N GLU A 4 29.45 1.39 -39.93
CA GLU A 4 28.02 1.45 -39.54
C GLU A 4 27.11 1.78 -40.77
N PRO A 5 25.76 2.02 -40.73
CA PRO A 5 24.66 1.70 -39.78
C PRO A 5 23.28 1.31 -40.46
N VAL A 6 22.20 1.28 -39.64
CA VAL A 6 20.75 1.54 -39.91
C VAL A 6 19.82 0.44 -40.46
N GLY A 7 18.67 0.23 -39.80
CA GLY A 7 17.46 -0.28 -40.45
C GLY A 7 16.30 -0.65 -39.52
N ALA A 8 15.33 0.25 -39.34
CA ALA A 8 14.10 0.05 -38.56
C ALA A 8 13.08 -0.91 -39.22
N GLY A 9 12.31 -1.64 -38.41
CA GLY A 9 11.18 -2.48 -38.89
C GLY A 9 10.15 -2.74 -37.79
N ARG A 10 8.88 -2.53 -38.13
CA ARG A 10 7.70 -2.41 -37.27
C ARG A 10 7.00 -3.75 -37.00
N GLY A 11 6.28 -3.85 -35.87
CA GLY A 11 5.12 -4.75 -35.64
C GLY A 11 5.48 -6.23 -35.37
N VAL A 12 4.77 -7.03 -34.60
CA VAL A 12 3.40 -6.98 -34.07
C VAL A 12 3.38 -7.90 -32.83
N CYS A 13 3.05 -7.37 -31.64
CA CYS A 13 2.78 -8.22 -30.48
C CYS A 13 1.40 -8.87 -30.65
N ARG A 14 1.39 -10.19 -30.88
CA ARG A 14 0.18 -11.02 -30.84
C ARG A 14 -0.27 -11.17 -29.38
N GLY A 15 -1.33 -10.46 -28.99
CA GLY A 15 -2.08 -10.74 -27.77
C GLY A 15 -3.09 -11.88 -28.00
N PRO A 16 -3.36 -12.72 -26.98
CA PRO A 16 -4.35 -13.79 -27.09
C PRO A 16 -5.78 -13.25 -27.10
N LEU A 17 -6.59 -13.88 -27.95
CA LEU A 17 -8.01 -13.65 -28.19
C LEU A 17 -8.84 -13.78 -26.90
N TRP A 18 -9.53 -12.71 -26.53
CA TRP A 18 -10.66 -12.78 -25.59
C TRP A 18 -11.95 -13.02 -26.38
N ASN A 19 -12.48 -14.23 -26.22
CA ASN A 19 -13.71 -14.70 -26.83
C ASN A 19 -14.92 -13.99 -26.20
N ARG A 20 -15.74 -13.32 -27.02
CA ARG A 20 -17.06 -12.79 -26.65
C ARG A 20 -18.13 -13.84 -26.95
N PRO A 21 -19.20 -13.91 -26.13
CA PRO A 21 -20.51 -14.21 -26.69
C PRO A 21 -21.48 -13.07 -26.42
N GLY A 22 -22.07 -12.55 -27.49
CA GLY A 22 -23.33 -11.83 -27.48
C GLY A 22 -24.26 -12.50 -28.49
N ALA A 23 -25.47 -12.85 -28.05
CA ALA A 23 -26.68 -13.09 -28.85
C ALA A 23 -27.83 -13.27 -27.83
N SER A 24 -28.62 -12.22 -27.57
CA SER A 24 -29.91 -11.91 -28.22
C SER A 24 -31.03 -12.91 -27.88
N ALA A 25 -31.95 -12.49 -27.00
CA ALA A 25 -33.31 -13.02 -26.95
C ALA A 25 -34.25 -11.95 -26.36
N THR A 26 -34.96 -11.29 -27.29
CA THR A 26 -36.38 -10.92 -27.25
C THR A 26 -37.05 -10.57 -25.91
N CYS A 27 -37.46 -9.30 -25.86
CA CYS A 27 -38.37 -8.66 -24.91
C CYS A 27 -39.77 -9.30 -24.94
N GLY A 28 -40.15 -9.94 -23.83
CA GLY A 28 -41.50 -10.35 -23.48
C GLY A 28 -42.07 -9.41 -22.40
N ARG A 29 -43.12 -8.71 -22.79
CA ARG A 29 -43.89 -7.71 -22.04
C ARG A 29 -44.64 -8.36 -20.86
N THR A 30 -44.51 -7.86 -19.62
CA THR A 30 -45.60 -7.78 -18.61
C THR A 30 -45.20 -6.78 -17.48
N VAL A 31 -46.17 -5.92 -17.14
CA VAL A 31 -46.28 -4.84 -16.14
C VAL A 31 -45.98 -5.40 -14.72
N CYS A 32 -45.51 -4.74 -13.65
CA CYS A 32 -45.91 -3.55 -12.86
C CYS A 32 -44.81 -3.37 -11.76
N GLY A 33 -44.53 -2.24 -11.11
CA GLY A 33 -45.14 -0.92 -11.06
C GLY A 33 -44.27 0.05 -10.24
N THR A 34 -44.59 1.33 -10.43
CA THR A 34 -44.46 2.53 -9.58
C THR A 34 -43.08 2.89 -8.99
N ASP A 35 -42.41 3.95 -9.47
CA ASP A 35 -42.68 5.40 -9.27
C ASP A 35 -41.65 5.94 -8.26
N THR A 36 -40.59 6.67 -8.62
CA THR A 36 -40.66 8.10 -8.94
C THR A 36 -39.39 8.54 -9.68
N ARG A 37 -39.57 9.23 -10.82
CA ARG A 37 -38.54 10.02 -11.48
C ARG A 37 -38.71 11.48 -11.08
N VAL A 38 -37.61 12.19 -10.82
CA VAL A 38 -37.52 13.62 -11.13
C VAL A 38 -36.32 13.80 -12.06
N GLY A 39 -36.61 14.06 -13.33
CA GLY A 39 -35.62 14.38 -14.35
C GLY A 39 -35.31 15.88 -14.41
N PRO A 40 -34.23 16.29 -15.09
CA PRO A 40 -33.86 17.68 -15.28
C PRO A 40 -34.33 18.19 -16.66
N ASP A 41 -34.89 19.40 -16.73
CA ASP A 41 -34.75 20.27 -17.91
C ASP A 41 -35.21 21.70 -17.59
N THR A 42 -34.35 22.70 -17.81
CA THR A 42 -34.69 23.89 -18.61
C THR A 42 -33.43 24.68 -18.96
N ARG A 43 -33.09 24.63 -20.25
CA ARG A 43 -32.55 25.67 -21.16
C ARG A 43 -32.21 27.06 -20.57
N GLY A 44 -30.95 27.46 -20.78
CA GLY A 44 -30.53 28.75 -21.37
C GLY A 44 -30.64 30.03 -20.54
N ALA A 45 -29.52 30.49 -19.97
CA ALA A 45 -29.26 31.91 -19.73
C ALA A 45 -27.74 32.18 -19.78
N ALA A 46 -27.32 33.01 -20.74
CA ALA A 46 -25.99 33.57 -20.78
C ALA A 46 -25.81 34.52 -19.58
N VAL A 47 -24.73 34.34 -18.81
CA VAL A 47 -24.31 35.30 -17.78
C VAL A 47 -22.81 35.54 -17.93
N ASN A 48 -22.47 36.73 -18.43
CA ASN A 48 -21.18 37.37 -18.17
C ASN A 48 -21.14 37.74 -16.68
N GLY A 49 -20.12 37.28 -15.95
CA GLY A 49 -19.97 37.63 -14.54
C GLY A 49 -18.67 37.11 -13.95
N LYS A 50 -17.70 38.03 -13.75
CA LYS A 50 -16.68 38.05 -12.70
C LYS A 50 -16.44 36.71 -11.98
N THR A 51 -15.31 36.06 -12.26
CA THR A 51 -14.83 34.93 -11.45
C THR A 51 -14.36 35.45 -10.09
N THR A 52 -15.32 35.62 -9.20
CA THR A 52 -15.14 35.76 -7.75
C THR A 52 -14.43 34.50 -7.26
N THR A 53 -13.37 34.68 -6.46
CA THR A 53 -12.59 33.65 -5.77
C THR A 53 -13.47 32.56 -5.17
N SER A 54 -13.76 31.49 -5.91
CA SER A 54 -14.53 30.36 -5.39
C SER A 54 -13.56 29.32 -4.88
N ALA A 55 -13.55 29.13 -3.55
CA ALA A 55 -12.82 28.07 -2.88
C ALA A 55 -12.97 26.73 -3.62
N LEU A 56 -11.87 25.97 -3.68
CA LEU A 56 -11.84 24.66 -4.34
C LEU A 56 -13.01 23.77 -3.84
N PRO A 57 -13.69 23.02 -4.72
CA PRO A 57 -14.83 22.17 -4.33
C PRO A 57 -14.51 21.15 -3.22
N ASP A 58 -13.24 20.76 -3.09
CA ASP A 58 -12.75 19.79 -2.09
C ASP A 58 -12.15 20.44 -0.83
N ALA A 59 -12.22 21.77 -0.67
CA ALA A 59 -11.58 22.49 0.45
C ALA A 59 -12.02 21.98 1.83
N ALA A 60 -13.32 21.69 2.01
CA ALA A 60 -13.85 21.14 3.25
C ALA A 60 -13.30 19.73 3.55
N ALA A 61 -13.11 18.90 2.53
CA ALA A 61 -12.53 17.56 2.69
C ALA A 61 -11.03 17.65 3.06
N ARG A 62 -10.28 18.56 2.42
CA ARG A 62 -8.87 18.84 2.77
C ARG A 62 -8.74 19.29 4.22
N LYS A 63 -9.56 20.25 4.66
CA LYS A 63 -9.55 20.74 6.04
C LYS A 63 -9.78 19.61 7.05
N ARG A 64 -10.77 18.74 6.81
CA ARG A 64 -11.00 17.56 7.65
C ARG A 64 -9.79 16.63 7.65
N ALA A 65 -9.23 16.34 6.47
CA ALA A 65 -8.05 15.49 6.34
C ALA A 65 -6.78 16.07 6.99
N LEU A 66 -6.78 17.30 7.51
CA LEU A 66 -5.68 17.86 8.30
C LEU A 66 -5.89 17.69 9.81
N ASP A 67 -7.06 17.24 10.26
CA ASP A 67 -7.31 17.00 11.68
C ASP A 67 -6.43 15.84 12.20
N PRO A 68 -5.53 16.09 13.19
CA PRO A 68 -4.68 15.06 13.76
C PRO A 68 -5.43 14.09 14.68
N ALA A 69 -6.63 14.45 15.17
CA ALA A 69 -7.40 13.62 16.11
C ALA A 69 -8.19 12.49 15.42
N ALA A 70 -8.27 12.49 14.09
CA ALA A 70 -9.06 11.54 13.32
C ALA A 70 -8.25 10.84 12.23
N SER A 71 -8.65 9.61 11.90
CA SER A 71 -8.11 8.85 10.77
C SER A 71 -8.90 9.13 9.49
N PHE A 72 -8.20 9.21 8.35
CA PHE A 72 -8.83 9.53 7.07
C PHE A 72 -8.32 8.61 5.95
N LEU A 73 -9.25 8.22 5.08
CA LEU A 73 -8.97 7.62 3.78
C LEU A 73 -9.10 8.71 2.70
N VAL A 74 -7.99 9.02 2.01
CA VAL A 74 -7.98 10.02 0.95
C VAL A 74 -7.95 9.35 -0.42
N GLN A 75 -9.11 9.34 -1.08
CA GLN A 75 -9.25 8.89 -2.45
C GLN A 75 -9.35 10.10 -3.39
N ALA A 76 -8.45 10.19 -4.35
CA ALA A 76 -8.46 11.23 -5.38
C ALA A 76 -7.77 10.74 -6.67
N PRO A 77 -8.03 11.36 -7.83
CA PRO A 77 -7.33 11.05 -9.08
C PRO A 77 -5.85 11.45 -9.06
N ALA A 78 -5.09 11.03 -10.06
CA ALA A 78 -3.75 11.55 -10.29
C ALA A 78 -3.79 13.08 -10.49
N GLY A 79 -2.75 13.80 -10.06
CA GLY A 79 -2.67 15.26 -10.20
C GLY A 79 -3.52 16.09 -9.22
N SER A 80 -4.33 15.46 -8.36
CA SER A 80 -5.18 16.14 -7.37
C SER A 80 -4.45 16.73 -6.15
N GLY A 81 -3.12 16.71 -6.12
CA GLY A 81 -2.34 17.23 -4.99
C GLY A 81 -2.40 16.37 -3.71
N LYS A 82 -2.55 15.04 -3.84
CA LYS A 82 -2.48 14.12 -2.67
C LYS A 82 -1.18 14.25 -1.88
N THR A 83 -0.07 14.32 -2.59
CA THR A 83 1.26 14.46 -1.97
C THR A 83 1.37 15.76 -1.20
N GLU A 84 0.83 16.85 -1.75
CA GLU A 84 0.77 18.15 -1.08
C GLU A 84 -0.06 18.07 0.20
N LEU A 85 -1.23 17.42 0.15
CA LEU A 85 -2.06 17.20 1.34
C LEU A 85 -1.34 16.34 2.40
N LEU A 86 -0.58 15.32 2.00
CA LEU A 86 0.21 14.51 2.93
C LEU A 86 1.34 15.32 3.58
N VAL A 87 2.02 16.19 2.84
CA VAL A 87 3.03 17.10 3.38
C VAL A 87 2.40 18.06 4.38
N GLN A 88 1.25 18.66 4.05
CA GLN A 88 0.50 19.53 4.95
C GLN A 88 0.07 18.78 6.23
N ARG A 89 -0.42 17.54 6.10
CA ARG A 89 -0.79 16.71 7.26
C ARG A 89 0.43 16.40 8.13
N PHE A 90 1.59 16.14 7.53
CA PHE A 90 2.83 15.93 8.28
C PHE A 90 3.24 17.19 9.06
N LEU A 91 3.22 18.36 8.43
CA LEU A 91 3.50 19.65 9.09
C LEU A 91 2.51 19.93 10.22
N ARG A 92 1.23 19.59 10.02
CA ARG A 92 0.20 19.71 11.07
C ARG A 92 0.46 18.78 12.25
N LEU A 93 0.95 17.56 12.01
CA LEU A 93 1.34 16.65 13.09
C LEU A 93 2.57 17.19 13.83
N LEU A 94 3.55 17.75 13.12
CA LEU A 94 4.72 18.40 13.75
C LEU A 94 4.32 19.56 14.67
N SER A 95 3.20 20.24 14.43
CA SER A 95 2.75 21.31 15.32
C SER A 95 2.10 20.84 16.62
N VAL A 96 1.92 19.52 16.83
CA VAL A 96 1.21 18.98 18.01
C VAL A 96 1.97 17.90 18.77
N VAL A 97 2.92 17.21 18.15
CA VAL A 97 3.71 16.16 18.81
C VAL A 97 4.74 16.74 19.77
N ASP A 98 5.23 15.91 20.69
CA ASP A 98 6.32 16.24 21.62
C ASP A 98 7.68 15.92 20.98
N GLU A 99 7.75 14.87 20.15
CA GLU A 99 8.95 14.48 19.40
C GLU A 99 8.62 14.16 17.93
N PRO A 100 9.43 14.58 16.94
CA PRO A 100 9.21 14.29 15.52
C PRO A 100 9.13 12.79 15.21
N GLU A 101 9.83 11.96 15.98
CA GLU A 101 9.87 10.51 15.84
C GLU A 101 8.53 9.81 16.16
N GLN A 102 7.59 10.53 16.79
CA GLN A 102 6.22 10.08 16.99
C GLN A 102 5.42 10.04 15.67
N ILE A 103 5.90 10.70 14.63
CA ILE A 103 5.27 10.70 13.30
C ILE A 103 5.99 9.70 12.40
N LEU A 104 5.28 8.64 11.99
CA LEU A 104 5.79 7.68 11.02
C LEU A 104 5.05 7.82 9.69
N ALA A 105 5.75 8.27 8.65
CA ALA A 105 5.25 8.26 7.27
C ALA A 105 5.86 7.09 6.49
N VAL A 106 4.99 6.28 5.88
CA VAL A 106 5.36 5.06 5.17
C VAL A 106 4.98 5.17 3.70
N THR A 107 5.85 4.72 2.80
CA THR A 107 5.62 4.70 1.36
C THR A 107 6.20 3.44 0.70
N PHE A 108 5.90 3.22 -0.58
CA PHE A 108 6.35 2.05 -1.32
C PHE A 108 7.79 2.15 -1.83
N THR A 109 8.28 3.36 -2.12
CA THR A 109 9.60 3.53 -2.76
C THR A 109 10.51 4.46 -1.98
N ARG A 110 11.82 4.17 -1.99
CA ARG A 110 12.83 5.04 -1.38
C ARG A 110 12.83 6.44 -1.99
N LYS A 111 12.57 6.54 -3.31
CA LYS A 111 12.43 7.81 -4.02
C LYS A 111 11.28 8.65 -3.48
N ALA A 112 10.09 8.06 -3.31
CA ALA A 112 8.95 8.77 -2.75
C ALA A 112 9.20 9.23 -1.31
N ALA A 113 9.91 8.43 -0.51
CA ALA A 113 10.27 8.80 0.86
C ALA A 113 11.22 10.02 0.87
N ALA A 114 12.25 10.00 0.02
CA ALA A 114 13.20 11.10 -0.13
C ALA A 114 12.51 12.38 -0.65
N GLU A 115 11.63 12.24 -1.64
CA GLU A 115 10.87 13.36 -2.18
C GLU A 115 9.95 14.00 -1.12
N MET A 116 9.21 13.18 -0.36
CA MET A 116 8.34 13.66 0.72
C MET A 116 9.17 14.39 1.79
N ARG A 117 10.32 13.84 2.18
CA ARG A 117 11.24 14.48 3.13
C ARG A 117 11.73 15.83 2.62
N SER A 118 12.19 15.89 1.37
CA SER A 118 12.68 17.12 0.75
C SER A 118 11.60 18.20 0.71
N ARG A 119 10.35 17.84 0.39
CA ARG A 119 9.21 18.79 0.39
C ARG A 119 8.93 19.35 1.79
N ILE A 120 8.98 18.53 2.83
CA ILE A 120 8.76 18.97 4.21
C ILE A 120 9.87 19.93 4.65
N ILE A 121 11.13 19.57 4.39
CA ILE A 121 12.29 20.43 4.72
C ILE A 121 12.19 21.76 3.99
N ALA A 122 11.92 21.74 2.68
CA ALA A 122 11.77 22.97 1.88
C ALA A 122 10.62 23.86 2.40
N ALA A 123 9.50 23.27 2.84
CA ALA A 123 8.41 24.03 3.44
C ALA A 123 8.83 24.73 4.75
N LEU A 124 9.56 24.01 5.62
CA LEU A 124 10.12 24.56 6.85
C LEU A 124 11.15 25.67 6.56
N GLU A 125 12.07 25.46 5.62
CA GLU A 125 13.07 26.46 5.24
C GLU A 125 12.46 27.73 4.67
N ASN A 126 11.47 27.60 3.78
CA ASN A 126 10.75 28.75 3.22
C ASN A 126 10.01 29.54 4.32
N ALA A 127 9.41 28.84 5.28
CA ALA A 127 8.77 29.47 6.44
C ALA A 127 9.78 30.16 7.37
N ARG A 128 10.96 29.58 7.62
CA ARG A 128 12.04 30.22 8.38
C ARG A 128 12.57 31.48 7.70
N ALA A 129 12.68 31.44 6.38
CA ALA A 129 13.13 32.57 5.57
C ALA A 129 12.06 33.66 5.39
N GLY A 130 10.86 33.49 5.94
CA GLY A 130 9.76 34.44 5.79
C GLY A 130 9.24 34.58 4.36
N ARG A 131 9.52 33.61 3.48
CA ARG A 131 9.13 33.62 2.06
C ARG A 131 7.67 33.25 1.92
N MET A 132 6.79 34.23 2.14
CA MET A 132 5.36 34.02 2.02
C MET A 132 5.00 33.67 0.56
N PRO A 133 4.27 32.56 0.31
CA PRO A 133 3.89 32.19 -1.04
C PRO A 133 2.81 33.14 -1.58
N GLU A 134 2.97 33.55 -2.84
CA GLU A 134 2.00 34.41 -3.53
C GLU A 134 0.67 33.66 -3.76
N ALA A 135 0.78 32.40 -4.17
CA ALA A 135 -0.37 31.58 -4.53
C ALA A 135 -1.15 31.14 -3.28
N GLU A 136 -2.47 31.39 -3.29
CA GLU A 136 -3.36 31.18 -2.14
C GLU A 136 -3.34 29.72 -1.62
N HIS A 137 -3.37 28.75 -2.53
CA HIS A 137 -3.36 27.32 -2.19
C HIS A 137 -2.12 26.84 -1.42
N LEU A 138 -1.01 27.58 -1.47
CA LEU A 138 0.24 27.27 -0.75
C LEU A 138 0.29 27.93 0.65
N ARG A 139 -0.61 28.88 0.94
CA ARG A 139 -0.61 29.61 2.21
C ARG A 139 -0.89 28.70 3.40
N THR A 140 -1.80 27.74 3.25
CA THR A 140 -2.10 26.75 4.30
C THR A 140 -0.85 25.95 4.67
N GLY A 141 -0.08 25.47 3.68
CA GLY A 141 1.17 24.76 3.94
C GLY A 141 2.21 25.63 4.66
N TYR A 142 2.32 26.90 4.27
CA TYR A 142 3.20 27.87 4.93
C TYR A 142 2.81 28.14 6.40
N GLU A 143 1.53 28.32 6.68
CA GLU A 143 1.02 28.52 8.05
C GLU A 143 1.28 27.29 8.94
N LEU A 144 1.06 26.09 8.40
CA LEU A 144 1.36 24.84 9.10
C LEU A 144 2.86 24.68 9.36
N ALA A 145 3.71 25.04 8.40
CA ALA A 145 5.16 25.04 8.58
C ALA A 145 5.59 26.03 9.67
N ARG A 146 4.99 27.22 9.73
CA ARG A 146 5.25 28.18 10.82
C ARG A 146 4.84 27.63 12.18
N ALA A 147 3.68 26.98 12.28
CA ALA A 147 3.25 26.35 13.52
C ALA A 147 4.19 25.20 13.95
N ALA A 148 4.69 24.42 13.00
CA ALA A 148 5.68 23.38 13.25
C ALA A 148 7.03 23.95 13.74
N ILE A 149 7.47 25.08 13.19
CA ILE A 149 8.70 25.77 13.63
C ILE A 149 8.55 26.32 15.06
N GLU A 150 7.39 26.87 15.39
CA GLU A 150 7.13 27.33 16.77
C GLU A 150 7.20 26.16 17.74
N ARG A 151 6.56 25.04 17.41
CA ARG A 151 6.63 23.80 18.20
C ARG A 151 8.05 23.27 18.33
N GLU A 152 8.82 23.29 17.24
CA GLU A 152 10.24 22.93 17.26
C GLU A 152 11.05 23.83 18.21
N ARG A 153 10.74 25.12 18.26
CA ARG A 153 11.41 26.08 19.16
C ARG A 153 11.09 25.79 20.63
N GLU A 154 9.82 25.46 20.92
CA GLU A 154 9.37 25.06 22.25
C GLU A 154 10.05 23.77 22.73
N GLN A 155 10.17 22.77 21.85
CA GLN A 155 10.68 21.44 22.19
C GLN A 155 12.18 21.25 21.92
N GLY A 156 12.82 22.18 21.22
CA GLY A 156 14.26 22.18 20.98
C GLY A 156 14.76 21.14 19.97
N TRP A 157 13.96 20.73 18.98
CA TRP A 157 14.30 19.58 18.12
C TRP A 157 15.46 19.79 17.14
N ARG A 158 15.76 21.04 16.76
CA ARG A 158 16.79 21.42 15.77
C ARG A 158 16.69 20.64 14.44
N LEU A 159 15.49 20.62 13.83
CA LEU A 159 15.23 19.89 12.58
C LEU A 159 16.06 20.38 11.39
N GLY A 160 16.54 21.63 11.42
CA GLY A 160 17.46 22.16 10.40
C GLY A 160 18.84 21.47 10.41
N GLU A 161 19.30 21.00 11.57
CA GLU A 161 20.56 20.25 11.72
C GLU A 161 20.31 18.74 11.63
N GLN A 162 19.15 18.28 12.11
CA GLN A 162 18.85 16.87 12.32
C GLN A 162 17.62 16.41 11.52
N ALA A 163 17.61 16.67 10.21
CA ALA A 163 16.52 16.25 9.32
C ALA A 163 16.25 14.73 9.33
N ALA A 164 17.22 13.91 9.75
CA ALA A 164 17.07 12.46 9.90
C ALA A 164 16.05 12.04 10.96
N ARG A 165 15.68 12.94 11.89
CA ARG A 165 14.64 12.72 12.90
C ARG A 165 13.24 12.55 12.29
N LEU A 166 13.02 13.08 11.08
CA LEU A 166 11.79 12.89 10.34
C LEU A 166 11.68 11.44 9.83
N ARG A 167 10.86 10.61 10.50
CA ARG A 167 10.69 9.19 10.19
C ARG A 167 9.80 8.98 8.96
N ILE A 168 10.42 9.17 7.80
CA ILE A 168 9.81 8.91 6.49
C ILE A 168 10.59 7.77 5.85
N SER A 169 9.93 6.62 5.66
CA SER A 169 10.60 5.36 5.30
C SER A 169 9.74 4.48 4.39
N THR A 170 10.35 3.44 3.83
CA THR A 170 9.61 2.45 3.04
C THR A 170 8.96 1.40 3.95
N ILE A 171 7.90 0.74 3.47
CA ILE A 171 7.26 -0.38 4.19
C ILE A 171 8.32 -1.41 4.62
N ASP A 172 9.21 -1.81 3.71
CA ASP A 172 10.26 -2.79 4.00
C ASP A 172 11.24 -2.32 5.07
N SER A 173 11.58 -1.02 5.09
CA SER A 173 12.44 -0.44 6.12
C SER A 173 11.79 -0.46 7.50
N VAL A 174 10.49 -0.19 7.58
CA VAL A 174 9.73 -0.27 8.83
C VAL A 174 9.68 -1.71 9.33
N ASN A 175 9.36 -2.66 8.45
CA ASN A 175 9.28 -4.07 8.81
C ASN A 175 10.64 -4.62 9.26
N SER A 176 11.70 -4.27 8.54
CA SER A 176 13.07 -4.65 8.92
C SER A 176 13.48 -4.05 10.27
N TRP A 177 13.10 -2.80 10.54
CA TRP A 177 13.36 -2.16 11.84
C TRP A 177 12.59 -2.84 12.98
N LEU A 178 11.31 -3.15 12.77
CA LEU A 178 10.48 -3.86 13.75
C LEU A 178 11.05 -5.24 14.06
N ALA A 179 11.35 -6.03 13.03
CA ALA A 179 11.89 -7.39 13.17
C ALA A 179 13.22 -7.39 13.95
N ASN A 180 14.05 -6.37 13.75
CA ASN A 180 15.35 -6.25 14.41
C ASN A 180 15.30 -5.60 15.80
N ARG A 181 14.14 -5.12 16.26
CA ARG A 181 13.99 -4.52 17.60
C ARG A 181 13.93 -5.57 18.71
N SER A 182 13.50 -6.80 18.38
CA SER A 182 13.62 -7.97 19.26
C SER A 182 13.84 -9.22 18.42
N PRO A 183 15.09 -9.48 17.98
CA PRO A 183 15.39 -10.65 17.16
C PRO A 183 15.00 -11.96 17.83
N LEU A 184 15.15 -12.03 19.16
CA LEU A 184 14.78 -13.19 19.98
C LEU A 184 13.28 -13.52 19.87
N VAL A 185 12.40 -12.51 19.91
CA VAL A 185 10.95 -12.71 19.75
C VAL A 185 10.61 -13.13 18.31
N ALA A 186 11.42 -12.70 17.34
CA ALA A 186 11.28 -13.11 15.95
C ALA A 186 11.95 -14.47 15.64
N GLY A 187 12.38 -15.23 16.66
CA GLY A 187 12.98 -16.57 16.52
C GLY A 187 14.44 -16.56 16.04
N GLY A 188 15.08 -15.39 15.99
CA GLY A 188 16.48 -15.23 15.60
C GLY A 188 17.40 -15.03 16.79
N LEU A 189 18.57 -15.69 16.77
CA LEU A 189 19.65 -15.44 17.74
C LEU A 189 20.48 -14.19 17.38
N SER A 190 20.31 -13.66 16.16
CA SER A 190 21.11 -12.58 15.60
C SER A 190 20.27 -11.62 14.77
N GLN A 191 20.89 -10.55 14.28
CA GLN A 191 20.24 -9.55 13.43
C GLN A 191 19.63 -10.22 12.19
N LEU A 192 18.32 -10.04 12.00
CA LEU A 192 17.59 -10.57 10.87
C LEU A 192 17.94 -9.79 9.60
N ARG A 193 18.28 -10.52 8.54
CA ARG A 193 18.60 -9.97 7.23
C ARG A 193 17.60 -10.47 6.20
N VAL A 194 17.32 -9.62 5.23
CA VAL A 194 16.49 -10.00 4.08
C VAL A 194 17.30 -10.92 3.18
N ALA A 195 16.78 -12.11 2.88
CA ALA A 195 17.36 -13.02 1.92
C ALA A 195 17.06 -12.55 0.49
N GLU A 196 18.08 -12.54 -0.38
CA GLU A 196 17.91 -12.24 -1.80
C GLU A 196 17.50 -13.48 -2.60
N ASP A 197 17.98 -14.65 -2.18
CA ASP A 197 17.59 -15.96 -2.71
C ASP A 197 16.92 -16.77 -1.58
N CYS A 198 15.68 -17.19 -1.83
CA CYS A 198 14.86 -17.95 -0.90
C CYS A 198 14.73 -19.42 -1.29
N GLU A 199 15.38 -19.90 -2.36
CA GLU A 199 15.21 -21.26 -2.88
C GLU A 199 15.52 -22.31 -1.80
N ALA A 200 16.63 -22.16 -1.08
CA ALA A 200 16.99 -23.08 0.01
C ALA A 200 15.93 -23.08 1.13
N MET A 201 15.36 -21.92 1.46
CA MET A 201 14.32 -21.78 2.48
C MET A 201 13.00 -22.41 2.01
N TYR A 202 12.64 -22.26 0.74
CA TYR A 202 11.46 -22.90 0.17
C TYR A 202 11.61 -24.42 0.12
N GLN A 203 12.79 -24.93 -0.21
CA GLN A 203 13.08 -26.37 -0.16
C GLN A 203 12.98 -26.90 1.26
N GLN A 204 13.51 -26.18 2.24
CA GLN A 204 13.39 -26.55 3.65
C GLN A 204 11.92 -26.58 4.09
N ALA A 205 11.17 -25.51 3.85
CA ALA A 205 9.74 -25.43 4.20
C ALA A 205 8.92 -26.53 3.52
N ALA A 206 9.23 -26.88 2.27
CA ALA A 206 8.60 -27.97 1.55
C ALA A 206 8.89 -29.33 2.18
N ARG A 207 10.14 -29.59 2.60
CA ARG A 207 10.50 -30.83 3.30
C ARG A 207 9.79 -30.94 4.65
N GLU A 208 9.78 -29.86 5.42
CA GLU A 208 9.04 -29.79 6.69
C GLU A 208 7.55 -30.05 6.50
N THR A 209 6.95 -29.49 5.43
CA THR A 209 5.56 -29.75 5.07
C THR A 209 5.30 -31.22 4.74
N VAL A 210 6.18 -31.86 3.95
CA VAL A 210 6.06 -33.29 3.62
C VAL A 210 6.20 -34.16 4.88
N ASN A 211 7.06 -33.76 5.83
CA ASN A 211 7.23 -34.47 7.10
C ASN A 211 5.97 -34.45 7.97
N LEU A 212 5.01 -33.53 7.75
CA LEU A 212 3.72 -33.55 8.45
C LEU A 212 2.87 -34.80 8.14
N VAL A 213 3.27 -35.64 7.18
CA VAL A 213 2.59 -36.91 6.86
C VAL A 213 2.40 -37.83 8.07
N VAL A 214 3.34 -37.78 9.04
CA VAL A 214 3.25 -38.58 10.27
C VAL A 214 2.36 -37.93 11.33
N GLU A 215 2.08 -36.64 11.22
CA GLU A 215 1.30 -35.91 12.21
C GLU A 215 -0.19 -36.28 12.11
N PRO A 216 -0.87 -36.46 13.25
CA PRO A 216 -2.32 -36.58 13.27
C PRO A 216 -2.97 -35.21 12.94
N GLY A 217 -4.20 -35.25 12.41
CA GLY A 217 -4.99 -34.05 12.11
C GLY A 217 -5.11 -33.72 10.63
N GLU A 218 -5.65 -32.54 10.35
CA GLU A 218 -6.05 -32.11 9.02
C GLU A 218 -4.85 -31.94 8.08
N LEU A 219 -3.77 -31.31 8.56
CA LEU A 219 -2.57 -31.05 7.76
C LEU A 219 -1.88 -32.35 7.33
N GLY A 220 -1.65 -33.28 8.25
CA GLY A 220 -1.05 -34.58 7.91
C GLY A 220 -1.93 -35.39 6.95
N THR A 221 -3.26 -35.30 7.09
CA THR A 221 -4.21 -35.93 6.15
C THR A 221 -4.15 -35.30 4.76
N ALA A 222 -4.04 -33.97 4.67
CA ALA A 222 -3.87 -33.27 3.40
C ALA A 222 -2.56 -33.65 2.70
N VAL A 223 -1.46 -33.76 3.45
CA VAL A 223 -0.15 -34.19 2.92
C VAL A 223 -0.18 -35.64 2.44
N ARG A 224 -0.82 -36.56 3.20
CA ARG A 224 -1.04 -37.97 2.77
C ARG A 224 -1.78 -38.03 1.43
N ARG A 225 -2.89 -37.28 1.30
CA ARG A 225 -3.66 -37.22 0.06
C ARG A 225 -2.84 -36.68 -1.13
N LEU A 226 -1.99 -35.68 -0.89
CA LEU A 226 -1.10 -35.13 -1.92
C LEU A 226 -0.03 -36.14 -2.35
N LEU A 227 0.56 -36.87 -1.40
CA LEU A 227 1.53 -37.93 -1.67
C LEU A 227 0.91 -39.06 -2.49
N GLU A 228 -0.29 -39.53 -2.11
CA GLU A 228 -1.01 -40.56 -2.86
C GLU A 228 -1.28 -40.14 -4.32
N HIS A 229 -1.63 -38.87 -4.54
CA HIS A 229 -1.86 -38.34 -5.88
C HIS A 229 -0.58 -38.28 -6.75
N LEU A 230 0.60 -38.26 -6.12
CA LEU A 230 1.90 -38.18 -6.78
C LEU A 230 2.70 -39.48 -6.63
N ASP A 231 1.99 -40.62 -6.55
CA ASP A 231 2.56 -41.98 -6.44
C ASP A 231 3.57 -42.12 -5.28
N ASN A 232 3.31 -41.46 -4.16
CA ASN A 232 4.16 -41.41 -2.97
C ASN A 232 5.60 -40.93 -3.22
N ARG A 233 5.82 -40.12 -4.28
CA ARG A 233 7.14 -39.56 -4.61
C ARG A 233 7.42 -38.30 -3.79
N ALA A 234 7.85 -38.48 -2.54
CA ALA A 234 8.11 -37.40 -1.59
C ALA A 234 9.03 -36.28 -2.13
N GLU A 235 10.09 -36.62 -2.87
CA GLU A 235 10.97 -35.61 -3.49
C GLU A 235 10.25 -34.78 -4.57
N ALA A 236 9.38 -35.42 -5.37
CA ALA A 236 8.62 -34.72 -6.39
C ALA A 236 7.63 -33.74 -5.73
N VAL A 237 6.95 -34.16 -4.66
CA VAL A 237 6.08 -33.28 -3.87
C VAL A 237 6.86 -32.11 -3.30
N THR A 238 8.03 -32.37 -2.69
CA THR A 238 8.90 -31.33 -2.14
C THR A 238 9.29 -30.30 -3.20
N ARG A 239 9.73 -30.74 -4.39
CA ARG A 239 10.08 -29.83 -5.48
C ARG A 239 8.89 -29.01 -5.96
N LEU A 240 7.71 -29.62 -6.06
CA LEU A 240 6.49 -28.92 -6.48
C LEU A 240 6.06 -27.87 -5.46
N ILE A 241 6.08 -28.18 -4.16
CA ILE A 241 5.78 -27.23 -3.09
C ILE A 241 6.81 -26.09 -3.09
N ALA A 242 8.10 -26.38 -3.15
CA ALA A 242 9.15 -25.35 -3.17
C ALA A 242 8.97 -24.40 -4.37
N ARG A 243 8.75 -24.95 -5.57
CA ARG A 243 8.48 -24.15 -6.78
C ARG A 243 7.19 -23.34 -6.64
N MET A 244 6.15 -23.92 -6.04
CA MET A 244 4.89 -23.22 -5.76
C MET A 244 5.16 -22.02 -4.85
N LEU A 245 5.90 -22.18 -3.74
CA LEU A 245 6.25 -21.07 -2.82
C LEU A 245 6.96 -19.91 -3.53
N GLY A 246 7.84 -20.22 -4.49
CA GLY A 246 8.52 -19.21 -5.32
C GLY A 246 7.59 -18.37 -6.21
N HIS A 247 6.39 -18.88 -6.53
CA HIS A 247 5.40 -18.22 -7.39
C HIS A 247 4.12 -17.84 -6.62
N ARG A 248 4.26 -17.49 -5.33
CA ARG A 248 3.13 -17.21 -4.42
C ARG A 248 2.12 -16.20 -4.93
N ASP A 249 2.60 -15.16 -5.59
CA ASP A 249 1.78 -14.11 -6.20
C ASP A 249 0.75 -14.66 -7.21
N GLN A 250 1.05 -15.79 -7.86
CA GLN A 250 0.20 -16.37 -8.89
C GLN A 250 -0.98 -17.17 -8.33
N TRP A 251 -0.82 -17.81 -7.18
CA TRP A 251 -1.83 -18.72 -6.62
C TRP A 251 -2.51 -18.22 -5.34
N LEU A 252 -1.96 -17.23 -4.64
CA LEU A 252 -2.59 -16.66 -3.45
C LEU A 252 -4.05 -16.24 -3.70
N ARG A 253 -4.33 -15.67 -4.87
CA ARG A 253 -5.70 -15.32 -5.31
C ARG A 253 -6.70 -16.47 -5.30
N HIS A 254 -6.23 -17.71 -5.53
CA HIS A 254 -7.07 -18.91 -5.57
C HIS A 254 -7.37 -19.44 -4.16
N LEU A 255 -6.58 -19.05 -3.16
CA LEU A 255 -6.86 -19.32 -1.74
C LEU A 255 -7.83 -18.31 -1.13
N GLY A 256 -8.52 -17.54 -1.97
CA GLY A 256 -9.45 -16.53 -1.54
C GLY A 256 -8.78 -15.27 -1.00
N THR A 257 -7.46 -15.09 -1.09
CA THR A 257 -6.79 -13.91 -0.49
C THR A 257 -7.10 -12.59 -1.21
N GLY A 258 -7.77 -12.63 -2.37
CA GLY A 258 -8.07 -11.49 -3.23
C GLY A 258 -9.52 -10.98 -3.16
N GLN A 259 -10.42 -11.63 -2.41
CA GLN A 259 -11.81 -11.19 -2.25
C GLN A 259 -12.10 -10.93 -0.78
N ALA A 260 -11.87 -9.68 -0.35
CA ALA A 260 -12.13 -9.24 1.02
C ALA A 260 -13.56 -9.59 1.45
N GLY A 261 -13.69 -10.53 2.38
CA GLY A 261 -14.94 -10.99 2.95
C GLY A 261 -14.72 -11.79 4.24
N ASP A 262 -15.76 -11.92 5.06
CA ASP A 262 -15.66 -12.51 6.40
C ASP A 262 -15.15 -13.96 6.39
N ALA A 263 -15.45 -14.74 5.34
CA ALA A 263 -14.95 -16.10 5.19
C ALA A 263 -13.42 -16.16 4.99
N GLN A 264 -12.84 -15.20 4.26
CA GLN A 264 -11.39 -15.13 4.07
C GLN A 264 -10.70 -14.80 5.40
N ARG A 265 -11.29 -13.88 6.18
CA ARG A 265 -10.79 -13.53 7.50
C ARG A 265 -10.79 -14.74 8.43
N ALA A 266 -11.91 -15.47 8.50
CA ALA A 266 -12.02 -16.67 9.32
C ALA A 266 -10.97 -17.73 8.93
N ASN A 267 -10.74 -17.94 7.62
CA ASN A 267 -9.73 -18.89 7.15
C ASN A 267 -8.30 -18.47 7.55
N LEU A 268 -7.97 -17.17 7.44
CA LEU A 268 -6.66 -16.66 7.85
C LEU A 268 -6.46 -16.73 9.37
N GLU A 269 -7.48 -16.37 10.14
CA GLU A 269 -7.46 -16.46 11.61
C GLU A 269 -7.30 -17.91 12.06
N HIS A 270 -8.00 -18.85 11.42
CA HIS A 270 -7.85 -20.28 11.70
C HIS A 270 -6.44 -20.79 11.37
N ALA A 271 -5.89 -20.42 10.21
CA ALA A 271 -4.52 -20.78 9.85
C ALA A 271 -3.48 -20.19 10.81
N LEU A 272 -3.66 -18.94 11.23
CA LEU A 272 -2.83 -18.29 12.26
C LEU A 272 -2.91 -19.02 13.60
N GLN A 273 -4.10 -19.45 14.00
CA GLN A 273 -4.30 -20.18 15.24
C GLN A 273 -3.59 -21.55 15.23
N LEU A 274 -3.68 -22.28 14.11
CA LEU A 274 -2.93 -23.52 13.92
C LEU A 274 -1.41 -23.30 14.04
N LEU A 275 -0.88 -22.23 13.44
CA LEU A 275 0.55 -21.89 13.55
C LEU A 275 0.95 -21.57 14.99
N ILE A 276 0.11 -20.83 15.73
CA ILE A 276 0.35 -20.52 17.15
C ILE A 276 0.37 -21.82 17.96
N GLU A 277 -0.62 -22.69 17.79
CA GLU A 277 -0.68 -23.99 18.49
C GLU A 277 0.52 -24.89 18.18
N MET A 278 1.01 -24.88 16.94
CA MET A 278 2.22 -25.60 16.55
C MET A 278 3.47 -25.02 17.24
N SER A 279 3.59 -23.69 17.31
CA SER A 279 4.72 -23.02 17.96
C SER A 279 4.74 -23.19 19.48
N LEU A 280 3.57 -23.35 20.12
CA LEU A 280 3.45 -23.59 21.56
C LEU A 280 3.71 -25.05 21.98
N LYS A 281 3.70 -25.99 21.02
CA LYS A 281 4.00 -27.42 21.25
C LYS A 281 5.49 -27.76 21.13
N GLN A 282 6.31 -26.80 20.67
CA GLN A 282 7.78 -26.89 20.66
C GLN A 282 8.36 -26.46 22.01
#